data_AF-A0A3A4Z2M2-F1
#
_entry.id   AF-A0A3A4Z2M2-F1
#
_cell.length_a   1.000
_cell.length_b   1.000
_cell.length_c   1.000
_cell.angle_alpha   90.00
_cell.angle_beta   90.00
_cell.angle_gamma   90.00
#
_symmetry.space_group_name_H-M   'P 1'
#
loop_
_entity.id
_entity.type
_entity.pdbx_description
1 polymer ?
#
loop_
_entity_poly.entity_id
_entity_poly.type
_entity_poly.pdbx_seq_one_letter_code
_entity_poly.pdbx_strand_id
1 'polypeptide(L)'
;MLNDLAQKIKSQKLFKKENFLLFFWPFQFLIIGLVIGYFVSRITVDRSHDVVGEVHQFQAEYPFINSLMACDFSEQKALKPFKEKIKDYIENSKKRNKVSHVSVIFRDLKKGDWFGVEENSEFIPASLLKVPLMMAYLKEAEENPGILSEKIYFDGVHEYTTTRNIIPTAILEEGDYTVEELIMMMIIYSDNDALEVLFKHINNYKELGSFYFNLGLGLFDATLKEGDGAVSVRSYSSLFRILYNASYLNKRMCQTKHLKFFQR
;
A
#
# COMPACT_ATOMS: atom_id res chain seq x y z
N MET A 1 41.95 -73.34 -38.18
CA MET A 1 40.91 -73.26 -37.12
C MET A 1 41.41 -72.78 -35.76
N LEU A 2 42.64 -73.10 -35.30
CA LEU A 2 43.13 -72.64 -33.99
C LEU A 2 43.59 -71.17 -33.92
N ASN A 3 44.09 -70.59 -35.03
CA ASN A 3 44.53 -69.19 -35.04
C ASN A 3 43.39 -68.15 -35.05
N ASP A 4 42.21 -68.54 -35.53
CA ASP A 4 41.06 -67.65 -35.68
C ASP A 4 40.31 -67.44 -34.34
N LEU A 5 40.29 -68.48 -33.50
CA LEU A 5 39.80 -68.40 -32.12
C LEU A 5 40.72 -67.56 -31.21
N ALA A 6 42.02 -67.57 -31.44
CA ALA A 6 42.98 -66.77 -30.67
C ALA A 6 42.85 -65.26 -30.95
N GLN A 7 42.55 -64.85 -32.19
CA GLN A 7 42.29 -63.45 -32.52
C GLN A 7 40.97 -62.93 -31.91
N LYS A 8 39.91 -63.76 -31.90
CA LYS A 8 38.61 -63.38 -31.34
C LYS A 8 38.60 -63.21 -29.82
N ILE A 9 39.43 -63.98 -29.10
CA ILE A 9 39.61 -63.83 -27.64
C ILE A 9 40.46 -62.59 -27.31
N LYS A 10 41.40 -62.20 -28.19
CA LYS A 10 42.24 -61.01 -28.00
C LYS A 10 41.45 -59.71 -28.21
N SER A 11 40.48 -59.69 -29.13
CA SER A 11 39.64 -58.49 -29.36
C SER A 11 38.59 -58.24 -28.26
N GLN A 12 38.08 -59.28 -27.59
CA GLN A 12 37.16 -59.10 -26.46
C GLN A 12 37.86 -58.69 -25.15
N LYS A 13 39.15 -59.01 -24.97
CA LYS A 13 39.91 -58.58 -23.78
C LYS A 13 40.40 -57.13 -23.83
N LEU A 14 40.37 -56.47 -24.99
CA LEU A 14 40.71 -55.05 -25.15
C LEU A 14 39.59 -54.10 -24.71
N PHE A 15 38.39 -54.60 -24.42
CA PHE A 15 37.30 -53.85 -23.78
C PHE A 15 37.43 -53.85 -22.24
N LYS A 16 38.64 -53.67 -21.70
CA LYS A 16 38.86 -53.61 -20.25
C LYS A 16 39.77 -52.45 -19.86
N LYS A 17 39.21 -51.64 -18.95
CA LYS A 17 39.80 -50.73 -17.96
C LYS A 17 39.73 -49.22 -18.22
N GLU A 18 39.81 -48.73 -19.45
CA GLU A 18 39.84 -47.27 -19.67
C GLU A 18 38.46 -46.59 -19.69
N ASN A 19 37.41 -47.28 -20.16
CA ASN A 19 36.04 -46.72 -20.19
C ASN A 19 35.24 -46.86 -18.88
N PHE A 20 35.79 -47.53 -17.86
CA PHE A 20 35.10 -47.68 -16.57
C PHE A 20 35.25 -46.44 -15.68
N LEU A 21 36.36 -45.69 -15.84
CA LEU A 21 36.63 -44.46 -15.08
C LEU A 21 35.77 -43.26 -15.54
N LEU A 22 35.37 -43.24 -16.81
CA LEU A 22 34.56 -42.17 -17.40
C LEU A 22 33.11 -42.12 -16.88
N PHE A 23 32.61 -43.22 -16.28
CA PHE A 23 31.24 -43.28 -15.77
C PHE A 23 31.09 -42.77 -14.32
N PHE A 24 32.18 -42.67 -13.55
CA PHE A 24 32.15 -42.23 -12.15
C PHE A 24 32.31 -40.72 -11.94
N TRP A 25 32.92 -40.03 -12.91
CA TRP A 25 33.13 -38.59 -12.87
C TRP A 25 31.82 -37.78 -12.71
N PRO A 26 30.74 -38.02 -13.49
CA PRO A 26 29.51 -37.24 -13.33
C PRO A 26 28.87 -37.40 -11.93
N PHE A 27 29.04 -38.56 -11.29
CA PHE A 27 28.51 -38.81 -9.95
C PHE A 27 29.30 -38.05 -8.87
N GLN A 28 30.61 -37.91 -9.05
CA GLN A 28 31.46 -37.12 -8.16
C GLN A 28 31.12 -35.63 -8.24
N PHE A 29 30.88 -35.09 -9.44
CA PHE A 29 30.46 -33.70 -9.62
C PHE A 29 29.09 -33.41 -9.00
N LEU A 30 28.15 -34.37 -9.07
CA LEU A 30 26.84 -34.25 -8.42
C LEU A 30 26.98 -34.14 -6.88
N ILE A 31 27.79 -35.00 -6.27
CA ILE A 31 28.01 -34.99 -4.82
C ILE A 31 28.67 -33.68 -4.38
N ILE A 32 29.69 -33.22 -5.11
CA ILE A 32 30.35 -31.94 -4.83
C ILE A 32 29.36 -30.77 -4.93
N GLY A 33 28.49 -30.76 -5.95
CA GLY A 33 27.45 -29.76 -6.10
C GLY A 33 26.45 -29.73 -4.93
N LEU A 34 26.04 -30.91 -4.42
CA LEU A 34 25.16 -31.02 -3.27
C LEU A 34 25.82 -30.52 -1.97
N VAL A 35 27.11 -30.83 -1.77
CA VAL A 35 27.87 -30.36 -0.60
C VAL A 35 28.05 -28.84 -0.65
N ILE A 36 28.47 -28.28 -1.79
CA ILE A 36 28.58 -26.83 -1.98
C ILE A 36 27.22 -26.16 -1.77
N GLY A 37 26.15 -26.71 -2.34
CA GLY A 37 24.78 -26.21 -2.14
C GLY A 37 24.35 -26.21 -0.67
N TYR A 38 24.68 -27.26 0.08
CA TYR A 38 24.39 -27.35 1.51
C TYR A 38 25.16 -26.28 2.31
N PHE A 39 26.44 -26.07 2.03
CA PHE A 39 27.23 -25.04 2.72
C PHE A 39 26.83 -23.61 2.31
N VAL A 40 26.54 -23.36 1.04
CA VAL A 40 26.03 -22.05 0.57
C VAL A 40 24.67 -21.75 1.19
N SER A 41 23.77 -22.74 1.28
CA SER A 41 22.48 -22.63 1.96
C SER A 41 22.64 -22.30 3.45
N ARG A 42 23.59 -22.93 4.14
CA ARG A 42 23.89 -22.60 5.55
C ARG A 42 24.39 -21.16 5.71
N ILE A 43 25.23 -20.67 4.79
CA ILE A 43 25.75 -19.28 4.81
C ILE A 43 24.64 -18.26 4.50
N THR A 44 23.69 -18.57 3.61
CA THR A 44 22.55 -17.68 3.34
C THR A 44 21.48 -17.72 4.42
N VAL A 45 21.30 -18.84 5.11
CA VAL A 45 20.37 -18.97 6.25
C VAL A 45 20.86 -18.18 7.47
N ASP A 46 22.17 -18.09 7.73
CA ASP A 46 22.69 -17.27 8.84
C ASP A 46 22.42 -15.76 8.65
N ARG A 47 22.33 -15.27 7.40
CA ARG A 47 21.92 -13.88 7.14
C ARG A 47 20.47 -13.57 7.50
N SER A 48 19.61 -14.58 7.70
CA SER A 48 18.22 -14.35 8.09
C SER A 48 18.08 -13.89 9.54
N HIS A 49 19.07 -14.17 10.39
CA HIS A 49 19.08 -13.71 11.78
C HIS A 49 19.38 -12.21 11.92
N ASP A 50 20.24 -11.65 11.05
CA ASP A 50 20.56 -10.21 11.07
C ASP A 50 19.37 -9.36 10.58
N VAL A 51 18.61 -9.85 9.59
CA VAL A 51 17.41 -9.18 9.06
C VAL A 51 16.32 -9.06 10.13
N VAL A 52 16.17 -10.07 11.00
CA VAL A 52 15.19 -10.04 12.09
C VAL A 52 15.60 -9.03 13.17
N GLY A 53 16.90 -8.89 13.46
CA GLY A 53 17.43 -7.86 14.36
C GLY A 53 17.18 -6.44 13.87
N GLU A 54 17.41 -6.19 12.58
CA GLU A 54 17.20 -4.89 11.93
C GLU A 54 15.70 -4.51 11.86
N VAL A 55 14.81 -5.49 11.60
CA VAL A 55 13.35 -5.30 11.62
C VAL A 55 12.81 -4.98 13.02
N HIS A 56 13.34 -5.59 14.07
CA HIS A 56 12.93 -5.29 15.44
C HIS A 56 13.39 -3.91 15.91
N GLN A 57 14.61 -3.49 15.55
CA GLN A 57 15.10 -2.15 15.84
C GLN A 57 14.30 -1.08 15.06
N PHE A 58 13.93 -1.37 13.81
CA PHE A 58 13.05 -0.54 12.99
C PHE A 58 11.65 -0.36 13.60
N GLN A 59 11.03 -1.42 14.14
CA GLN A 59 9.72 -1.33 14.81
C GLN A 59 9.78 -0.57 16.14
N ALA A 60 10.92 -0.61 16.85
CA ALA A 60 11.12 0.14 18.10
C ALA A 60 11.30 1.64 17.84
N GLU A 61 11.98 2.02 16.77
CA GLU A 61 12.16 3.42 16.37
C GLU A 61 10.88 3.99 15.70
N TYR A 62 10.12 3.13 15.00
CA TYR A 62 9.02 3.53 14.13
C TYR A 62 7.79 2.62 14.28
N PRO A 63 6.98 2.78 15.36
CA PRO A 63 5.96 1.82 15.76
C PRO A 63 4.75 1.69 14.81
N PHE A 64 4.59 2.62 13.86
CA PHE A 64 3.41 2.70 13.00
C PHE A 64 3.64 2.25 11.55
N ILE A 65 4.84 1.78 11.20
CA ILE A 65 5.20 1.38 9.84
C ILE A 65 5.26 -0.15 9.76
N ASN A 66 4.47 -0.77 8.88
CA ASN A 66 4.61 -2.21 8.58
C ASN A 66 5.48 -2.42 7.33
N SER A 67 6.64 -3.05 7.50
CA SER A 67 7.62 -3.27 6.42
C SER A 67 7.28 -4.43 5.46
N LEU A 68 6.16 -5.13 5.67
CA LEU A 68 5.81 -6.31 4.88
C LEU A 68 4.79 -5.96 3.79
N MET A 69 5.29 -5.74 2.57
CA MET A 69 4.46 -5.78 1.37
C MET A 69 4.02 -7.24 1.12
N ALA A 70 2.91 -7.65 1.74
CA ALA A 70 2.29 -8.92 1.39
C ALA A 70 1.43 -8.74 0.13
N CYS A 71 1.73 -9.53 -0.89
CA CYS A 71 0.94 -9.71 -2.10
C CYS A 71 -0.54 -9.89 -1.77
N ASP A 72 -1.44 -9.32 -2.60
CA ASP A 72 -2.89 -9.48 -2.43
C ASP A 72 -3.28 -10.95 -2.64
N PHE A 73 -3.31 -11.72 -1.55
CA PHE A 73 -3.90 -13.04 -1.57
C PHE A 73 -5.42 -12.91 -1.76
N SER A 74 -5.98 -13.87 -2.50
CA SER A 74 -7.42 -14.00 -2.74
C SER A 74 -8.22 -13.91 -1.43
N GLU A 75 -9.44 -13.37 -1.51
CA GLU A 75 -10.41 -13.34 -0.40
C GLU A 75 -10.38 -14.64 0.41
N GLN A 76 -10.02 -14.55 1.70
CA GLN A 76 -9.72 -15.74 2.49
C GLN A 76 -11.00 -16.39 3.03
N LYS A 77 -11.06 -17.72 2.95
CA LYS A 77 -12.18 -18.55 3.43
C LYS A 77 -12.58 -18.23 4.89
N ALA A 78 -11.63 -17.83 5.73
CA ALA A 78 -11.86 -17.51 7.12
C ALA A 78 -12.77 -16.29 7.33
N LEU A 79 -12.77 -15.32 6.41
CA LEU A 79 -13.59 -14.11 6.51
C LEU A 79 -14.98 -14.27 5.89
N LYS A 80 -15.23 -15.35 5.16
CA LYS A 80 -16.51 -15.61 4.51
C LYS A 80 -17.72 -15.50 5.46
N PRO A 81 -17.71 -16.08 6.68
CA PRO A 81 -18.85 -15.95 7.60
C PRO A 81 -19.12 -14.50 8.03
N PHE A 82 -18.08 -13.66 8.12
CA PHE A 82 -18.24 -12.23 8.44
C PHE A 82 -18.83 -11.47 7.26
N LYS A 83 -18.33 -11.71 6.04
CA LYS A 83 -18.90 -11.12 4.82
C LYS A 83 -20.37 -11.43 4.67
N GLU A 84 -20.78 -12.69 4.85
CA GLU A 84 -22.21 -13.07 4.73
C GLU A 84 -23.07 -12.34 5.77
N LYS A 85 -22.62 -12.22 7.03
CA LYS A 85 -23.35 -11.46 8.06
C LYS A 85 -23.52 -9.98 7.69
N ILE A 86 -22.47 -9.34 7.16
CA ILE A 86 -22.53 -7.95 6.71
C ILE A 86 -23.47 -7.82 5.52
N LYS A 87 -23.39 -8.74 4.56
CA LYS A 87 -24.27 -8.78 3.39
C LYS A 87 -25.74 -8.92 3.81
N ASP A 88 -26.06 -9.87 4.69
CA ASP A 88 -27.41 -10.06 5.22
C ASP A 88 -27.92 -8.80 5.94
N TYR A 89 -27.07 -8.13 6.71
CA TYR A 89 -27.43 -6.88 7.37
C TYR A 89 -27.73 -5.75 6.37
N ILE A 90 -26.91 -5.62 5.33
CA ILE A 90 -27.10 -4.63 4.25
C ILE A 90 -28.40 -4.92 3.51
N GLU A 91 -28.64 -6.17 3.10
CA GLU A 91 -29.86 -6.57 2.40
C GLU A 91 -31.12 -6.32 3.24
N ASN A 92 -31.08 -6.63 4.54
CA ASN A 92 -32.19 -6.31 5.44
C ASN A 92 -32.40 -4.79 5.63
N SER A 93 -31.35 -3.99 5.51
CA SER A 93 -31.45 -2.52 5.59
C SER A 93 -31.98 -1.93 4.29
N LYS A 94 -31.58 -2.46 3.13
CA LYS A 94 -32.15 -2.16 1.80
C LYS A 94 -33.65 -2.51 1.76
N LYS A 95 -34.05 -3.71 2.19
CA LYS A 95 -35.47 -4.15 2.26
C LYS A 95 -36.35 -3.25 3.14
N ARG A 96 -35.79 -2.66 4.18
CA ARG A 96 -36.49 -1.72 5.08
C ARG A 96 -36.42 -0.27 4.60
N ASN A 97 -35.94 -0.02 3.38
CA ASN A 97 -35.76 1.30 2.78
C ASN A 97 -34.94 2.27 3.66
N LYS A 98 -34.01 1.74 4.48
CA LYS A 98 -33.14 2.57 5.33
C LYS A 98 -31.89 3.07 4.58
N VAL A 99 -31.49 2.37 3.54
CA VAL A 99 -30.34 2.66 2.69
C VAL A 99 -30.70 2.31 1.25
N SER A 100 -30.21 3.08 0.29
CA SER A 100 -30.36 2.78 -1.15
C SER A 100 -29.18 1.97 -1.69
N HIS A 101 -27.97 2.30 -1.26
CA HIS A 101 -26.74 1.68 -1.75
C HIS A 101 -25.70 1.63 -0.62
N VAL A 102 -24.97 0.51 -0.52
CA VAL A 102 -23.91 0.33 0.50
C VAL A 102 -22.80 -0.50 -0.08
N SER A 103 -21.58 0.03 0.01
CA SER A 103 -20.36 -0.67 -0.36
C SER A 103 -19.44 -0.76 0.86
N VAL A 104 -18.78 -1.91 1.04
CA VAL A 104 -17.91 -2.17 2.18
C VAL A 104 -16.64 -2.85 1.70
N ILE A 105 -15.51 -2.38 2.22
CA ILE A 105 -14.26 -3.13 2.20
C ILE A 105 -13.70 -3.23 3.61
N PHE A 106 -13.28 -4.43 3.97
CA PHE A 106 -12.53 -4.70 5.18
C PHE A 106 -11.18 -5.29 4.79
N ARG A 107 -10.12 -4.85 5.48
CA ARG A 107 -8.79 -5.40 5.31
C ARG A 107 -8.01 -5.38 6.62
N ASP A 108 -7.48 -6.53 7.00
CA ASP A 108 -6.45 -6.66 8.02
C ASP A 108 -5.11 -6.23 7.40
N LEU A 109 -4.57 -5.10 7.84
CA LEU A 109 -3.30 -4.56 7.34
C LEU A 109 -2.07 -5.32 7.84
N LYS A 110 -2.21 -6.18 8.85
CA LYS A 110 -1.13 -7.04 9.37
C LYS A 110 -1.08 -8.38 8.65
N LYS A 111 -2.23 -9.04 8.50
CA LYS A 111 -2.33 -10.37 7.89
C LYS A 111 -2.54 -10.34 6.38
N GLY A 112 -3.03 -9.22 5.86
CA GLY A 112 -3.43 -9.09 4.45
C GLY A 112 -4.79 -9.70 4.15
N ASP A 113 -5.50 -10.25 5.15
CA ASP A 113 -6.82 -10.81 4.96
C ASP A 113 -7.84 -9.72 4.64
N TRP A 114 -8.71 -9.92 3.65
CA TRP A 114 -9.68 -8.90 3.25
C TRP A 114 -10.97 -9.51 2.72
N PHE A 115 -12.06 -8.74 2.78
CA PHE A 115 -13.30 -9.05 2.08
C PHE A 115 -13.97 -7.75 1.59
N GLY A 116 -14.78 -7.88 0.54
CA GLY A 116 -15.56 -6.78 -0.04
C GLY A 116 -17.03 -7.15 -0.25
N VAL A 117 -17.90 -6.15 -0.14
CA VAL A 117 -19.32 -6.19 -0.54
C VAL A 117 -19.56 -5.00 -1.46
N GLU A 118 -19.88 -5.26 -2.73
CA GLU A 118 -20.06 -4.23 -3.76
C GLU A 118 -18.86 -3.25 -3.83
N GLU A 119 -17.65 -3.74 -3.55
CA GLU A 119 -16.48 -2.91 -3.23
C GLU A 119 -15.91 -2.09 -4.39
N ASN A 120 -16.32 -2.43 -5.62
CA ASN A 120 -15.96 -1.70 -6.83
C ASN A 120 -17.03 -0.66 -7.22
N SER A 121 -18.14 -0.58 -6.48
CA SER A 121 -19.12 0.48 -6.71
C SER A 121 -18.52 1.85 -6.44
N GLU A 122 -18.81 2.80 -7.33
CA GLU A 122 -18.25 4.13 -7.27
C GLU A 122 -19.17 5.09 -6.52
N PHE A 123 -18.56 5.99 -5.75
CA PHE A 123 -19.22 7.02 -4.95
C PHE A 123 -18.52 8.36 -5.15
N ILE A 124 -19.26 9.45 -4.93
CA ILE A 124 -18.66 10.77 -4.82
C ILE A 124 -17.88 10.81 -3.48
N PRO A 125 -16.56 11.01 -3.50
CA PRO A 125 -15.74 10.94 -2.29
C PRO A 125 -16.03 12.04 -1.27
N ALA A 126 -16.53 13.20 -1.72
CA ALA A 126 -16.74 14.37 -0.87
C ALA A 126 -15.50 14.68 -0.01
N SER A 127 -15.64 14.84 1.31
CA SER A 127 -14.54 15.16 2.22
C SER A 127 -13.41 14.10 2.26
N LEU A 128 -13.61 12.91 1.72
CA LEU A 128 -12.56 11.90 1.60
C LEU A 128 -11.35 12.36 0.75
N LEU A 129 -11.52 13.37 -0.11
CA LEU A 129 -10.44 13.96 -0.92
C LEU A 129 -9.40 14.73 -0.09
N LYS A 130 -9.75 15.14 1.13
CA LYS A 130 -8.86 15.89 2.03
C LYS A 130 -7.62 15.09 2.43
N VAL A 131 -7.76 13.76 2.55
CA VAL A 131 -6.64 12.87 2.91
C VAL A 131 -5.56 12.84 1.81
N PRO A 132 -5.90 12.58 0.53
CA PRO A 132 -4.96 12.77 -0.56
C PRO A 132 -4.33 14.16 -0.61
N LEU A 133 -5.09 15.26 -0.44
CA LEU A 133 -4.49 16.60 -0.45
C LEU A 133 -3.44 16.77 0.65
N MET A 134 -3.72 16.32 1.88
CA MET A 134 -2.72 16.29 2.96
C MET A 134 -1.50 15.46 2.55
N MET A 135 -1.69 14.27 1.96
CA MET A 135 -0.58 13.43 1.51
C MET A 135 0.29 14.13 0.46
N ALA A 136 -0.30 14.93 -0.42
CA ALA A 136 0.45 15.72 -1.41
C ALA A 136 1.32 16.80 -0.74
N TYR A 137 0.80 17.53 0.23
CA TYR A 137 1.59 18.49 1.00
C TYR A 137 2.72 17.84 1.79
N LEU A 138 2.44 16.70 2.44
CA LEU A 138 3.47 15.94 3.14
C LEU A 138 4.53 15.42 2.17
N LYS A 139 4.15 15.10 0.93
CA LYS A 139 5.09 14.68 -0.11
C LYS A 139 5.98 15.84 -0.56
N GLU A 140 5.40 17.02 -0.78
CA GLU A 140 6.16 18.24 -1.10
C GLU A 140 7.14 18.61 0.02
N ALA A 141 6.72 18.44 1.29
CA ALA A 141 7.56 18.70 2.46
C ALA A 141 8.78 17.78 2.59
N GLU A 142 8.88 16.72 1.77
CA GLU A 142 10.09 15.90 1.70
C GLU A 142 11.26 16.65 1.06
N GLU A 143 10.97 17.38 -0.01
CA GLU A 143 11.93 18.14 -0.82
C GLU A 143 12.00 19.60 -0.39
N ASN A 144 10.86 20.18 0.03
CA ASN A 144 10.75 21.52 0.56
C ASN A 144 10.17 21.52 1.98
N PRO A 145 10.97 21.22 3.03
CA PRO A 145 10.46 21.17 4.40
C PRO A 145 9.81 22.47 4.89
N GLY A 146 10.14 23.61 4.28
CA GLY A 146 9.60 24.92 4.64
C GLY A 146 8.12 25.09 4.29
N ILE A 147 7.57 24.30 3.35
CA ILE A 147 6.19 24.42 2.89
C ILE A 147 5.19 24.32 4.04
N LEU A 148 5.44 23.48 5.03
CA LEU A 148 4.53 23.29 6.17
C LEU A 148 4.49 24.49 7.11
N SER A 149 5.58 25.25 7.18
CA SER A 149 5.71 26.45 8.03
C SER A 149 5.35 27.75 7.30
N GLU A 150 5.10 27.68 6.00
CA GLU A 150 4.67 28.83 5.20
C GLU A 150 3.33 29.33 5.71
N LYS A 151 3.22 30.66 5.86
CA LYS A 151 2.01 31.32 6.34
C LYS A 151 1.16 31.79 5.18
N ILE A 152 -0.13 31.50 5.26
CA ILE A 152 -1.16 31.95 4.35
C ILE A 152 -2.18 32.74 5.16
N TYR A 153 -2.45 33.97 4.73
CA TYR A 153 -3.50 34.77 5.32
C TYR A 153 -4.85 34.33 4.75
N PHE A 154 -5.79 34.01 5.63
CA PHE A 154 -7.20 33.74 5.29
C PHE A 154 -8.04 34.96 5.65
N ASP A 155 -8.80 35.46 4.67
CA ASP A 155 -9.58 36.69 4.78
C ASP A 155 -10.99 36.51 5.37
N GLY A 156 -11.37 35.27 5.73
CA GLY A 156 -12.64 34.98 6.39
C GLY A 156 -13.86 34.96 5.45
N VAL A 157 -13.69 35.08 4.12
CA VAL A 157 -14.82 35.27 3.19
C VAL A 157 -14.92 34.15 2.16
N HIS A 158 -15.69 33.11 2.51
CA HIS A 158 -16.34 32.23 1.51
C HIS A 158 -17.81 31.98 1.86
N GLU A 159 -18.70 32.46 0.98
CA GLU A 159 -20.13 32.11 0.99
C GLU A 159 -20.29 30.64 0.60
N TYR A 160 -20.37 29.74 1.59
CA TYR A 160 -20.89 28.40 1.34
C TYR A 160 -22.41 28.47 1.17
N THR A 161 -22.88 28.61 -0.07
CA THR A 161 -24.30 28.48 -0.46
C THR A 161 -24.78 27.01 -0.53
N THR A 162 -24.20 26.12 0.26
CA THR A 162 -24.66 24.72 0.34
C THR A 162 -25.15 24.41 1.75
N THR A 163 -26.39 23.93 1.82
CA THR A 163 -27.07 23.47 3.04
C THR A 163 -26.21 22.42 3.74
N ARG A 164 -25.39 22.85 4.71
CA ARG A 164 -24.57 21.96 5.54
C ARG A 164 -25.47 21.15 6.45
N ASN A 165 -25.61 19.85 6.18
CA ASN A 165 -26.21 18.89 7.12
C ASN A 165 -25.25 18.52 8.27
N ILE A 166 -24.00 19.01 8.24
CA ILE A 166 -22.97 18.79 9.26
C ILE A 166 -22.36 20.15 9.62
N ILE A 167 -22.61 20.63 10.83
CA ILE A 167 -22.02 21.86 11.35
C ILE A 167 -20.60 21.53 11.83
N PRO A 168 -19.55 22.19 11.31
CA PRO A 168 -18.18 21.98 11.80
C PRO A 168 -18.07 22.34 13.28
N THR A 169 -17.32 21.55 14.04
CA THR A 169 -17.07 21.80 15.47
C THR A 169 -16.12 22.99 15.68
N ALA A 170 -15.33 23.34 14.67
CA ALA A 170 -14.50 24.53 14.60
C ALA A 170 -14.53 25.04 13.15
N ILE A 171 -14.50 26.35 12.98
CA ILE A 171 -14.49 27.03 11.68
C ILE A 171 -13.21 27.85 11.62
N LEU A 172 -12.56 27.89 10.46
CA LEU A 172 -11.42 28.77 10.23
C LEU A 172 -11.85 30.24 10.38
N GLU A 173 -11.17 30.99 11.25
CA GLU A 173 -11.40 32.43 11.44
C GLU A 173 -10.39 33.24 10.61
N GLU A 174 -10.70 34.49 10.30
CA GLU A 174 -9.75 35.38 9.62
C GLU A 174 -8.40 35.44 10.37
N GLY A 175 -7.29 35.30 9.64
CA GLY A 175 -5.96 35.36 10.23
C GLY A 175 -4.87 34.65 9.44
N ASP A 176 -3.65 34.68 9.99
CA ASP A 176 -2.49 33.97 9.44
C ASP A 176 -2.43 32.53 9.96
N TYR A 177 -2.38 31.57 9.05
CA TYR A 177 -2.20 30.16 9.38
C TYR A 177 -1.01 29.58 8.64
N THR A 178 -0.27 28.73 9.31
CA THR A 178 0.69 27.85 8.62
C THR A 178 -0.05 26.82 7.78
N VAL A 179 0.57 26.37 6.68
CA VAL A 179 0.08 25.22 5.90
C VAL A 179 -0.18 24.01 6.81
N GLU A 180 0.67 23.78 7.81
CA GLU A 180 0.49 22.72 8.80
C GLU A 180 -0.82 22.86 9.60
N GLU A 181 -1.15 24.07 10.05
CA GLU A 181 -2.39 24.38 10.79
C GLU A 181 -3.62 24.19 9.90
N LEU A 182 -3.56 24.66 8.65
CA LEU A 182 -4.65 24.47 7.68
C LEU A 182 -4.89 22.98 7.40
N ILE A 183 -3.84 22.18 7.25
CA ILE A 183 -3.96 20.71 7.10
C ILE A 183 -4.64 20.10 8.33
N MET A 184 -4.28 20.54 9.54
CA MET A 184 -4.92 20.06 10.77
C MET A 184 -6.41 20.43 10.83
N MET A 185 -6.76 21.67 10.48
CA MET A 185 -8.16 22.11 10.43
C MET A 185 -8.96 21.28 9.42
N MET A 186 -8.41 21.08 8.23
CA MET A 186 -9.00 20.29 7.16
C MET A 186 -9.22 18.83 7.58
N ILE A 187 -8.27 18.19 8.27
CA ILE A 187 -8.37 16.75 8.60
C ILE A 187 -9.17 16.49 9.87
N ILE A 188 -8.99 17.30 10.92
CA ILE A 188 -9.62 17.09 12.23
C ILE A 188 -11.07 17.55 12.22
N TYR A 189 -11.34 18.71 11.62
CA TYR A 189 -12.66 19.33 11.63
C TYR A 189 -13.39 19.20 10.29
N SER A 190 -12.77 18.57 9.28
CA SER A 190 -13.29 18.51 7.92
C SER A 190 -13.57 19.91 7.36
N ASP A 191 -12.78 20.92 7.77
CA ASP A 191 -12.98 22.30 7.39
C ASP A 191 -12.82 22.48 5.86
N ASN A 192 -13.82 23.09 5.22
CA ASN A 192 -13.82 23.28 3.77
C ASN A 192 -13.09 24.56 3.35
N ASP A 193 -13.04 25.58 4.21
CA ASP A 193 -12.29 26.81 3.98
C ASP A 193 -10.79 26.48 3.94
N ALA A 194 -10.31 25.69 4.91
CA ALA A 194 -8.94 25.18 4.92
C ALA A 194 -8.63 24.31 3.69
N LEU A 195 -9.58 23.46 3.26
CA LEU A 195 -9.44 22.70 2.01
C LEU A 195 -9.26 23.65 0.82
N GLU A 196 -10.08 24.68 0.69
CA GLU A 196 -10.05 25.61 -0.43
C GLU A 196 -8.76 26.44 -0.44
N VAL A 197 -8.33 26.96 0.72
CA VAL A 197 -7.07 27.70 0.86
C VAL A 197 -5.88 26.83 0.45
N LEU A 198 -5.81 25.60 0.96
CA LEU A 198 -4.76 24.64 0.58
C LEU A 198 -4.82 24.29 -0.90
N PHE A 199 -6.02 24.04 -1.44
CA PHE A 199 -6.14 23.71 -2.85
C PHE A 199 -5.65 24.85 -3.74
N LYS A 200 -5.97 26.11 -3.41
CA LYS A 200 -5.50 27.29 -4.16
C LYS A 200 -3.99 27.50 -4.05
N HIS A 201 -3.43 27.19 -2.88
CA HIS A 201 -2.02 27.42 -2.56
C HIS A 201 -1.08 26.41 -3.24
N ILE A 202 -1.51 25.18 -3.48
CA ILE A 202 -0.63 24.15 -4.04
C ILE A 202 -0.18 24.54 -5.46
N ASN A 203 1.12 24.74 -5.64
CA ASN A 203 1.67 25.26 -6.90
C ASN A 203 1.64 24.24 -8.05
N ASN A 204 1.42 22.95 -7.75
CA ASN A 204 1.59 21.87 -8.70
C ASN A 204 0.33 21.00 -8.89
N TYR A 205 -0.73 21.62 -9.40
CA TYR A 205 -1.99 20.92 -9.73
C TYR A 205 -1.81 19.72 -10.66
N LYS A 206 -0.80 19.75 -11.56
CA LYS A 206 -0.55 18.64 -12.48
C LYS A 206 0.02 17.42 -11.77
N GLU A 207 0.94 17.63 -10.83
CA GLU A 207 1.43 16.57 -9.96
C GLU A 207 0.35 16.10 -8.99
N LEU A 208 -0.50 17.00 -8.49
CA LEU A 208 -1.67 16.63 -7.69
C LEU A 208 -2.64 15.75 -8.47
N GLY A 209 -3.01 16.11 -9.70
CA GLY A 209 -3.87 15.31 -10.55
C GLY A 209 -3.27 13.94 -10.87
N SER A 210 -1.97 13.90 -11.16
CA SER A 210 -1.23 12.66 -11.40
C SER A 210 -1.12 11.82 -10.13
N PHE A 211 -1.00 12.45 -8.96
CA PHE A 211 -1.01 11.78 -7.66
C PHE A 211 -2.35 11.11 -7.41
N TYR A 212 -3.47 11.81 -7.59
CA TYR A 212 -4.81 11.24 -7.42
C TYR A 212 -5.05 10.10 -8.42
N PHE A 213 -4.62 10.26 -9.67
CA PHE A 213 -4.70 9.22 -10.69
C PHE A 213 -3.89 7.98 -10.31
N ASN A 214 -2.64 8.14 -9.87
CA ASN A 214 -1.77 7.04 -9.46
C ASN A 214 -2.29 6.29 -8.22
N LEU A 215 -3.10 6.96 -7.40
CA LEU A 215 -3.80 6.35 -6.27
C LEU A 215 -5.13 5.66 -6.67
N GLY A 216 -5.48 5.67 -7.96
CA GLY A 216 -6.72 5.10 -8.46
C GLY A 216 -7.96 5.89 -8.05
N LEU A 217 -7.82 7.18 -7.74
CA LEU A 217 -8.91 8.09 -7.33
C LEU A 217 -9.55 8.83 -8.51
N GLY A 218 -9.14 8.53 -9.75
CA GLY A 218 -9.55 9.25 -10.95
C GLY A 218 -8.84 10.61 -11.09
N LEU A 219 -9.10 11.29 -12.21
CA LEU A 219 -8.67 12.68 -12.38
C LEU A 219 -9.61 13.56 -11.56
N PHE A 220 -9.06 14.26 -10.58
CA PHE A 220 -9.80 15.25 -9.80
C PHE A 220 -9.44 16.65 -10.29
N ASP A 221 -10.45 17.41 -10.65
CA ASP A 221 -10.38 18.85 -10.88
C ASP A 221 -11.27 19.49 -9.78
N ALA A 222 -10.79 20.50 -9.05
CA ALA A 222 -11.60 21.16 -8.02
C ALA A 222 -12.81 21.91 -8.59
N THR A 223 -12.94 22.00 -9.90
CA THR A 223 -14.09 22.57 -10.60
C THR A 223 -15.14 21.52 -11.00
N LEU A 224 -14.93 20.24 -10.67
CA LEU A 224 -15.86 19.17 -11.04
C LEU A 224 -17.25 19.41 -10.43
N LYS A 225 -18.25 19.42 -11.31
CA LYS A 225 -19.67 19.42 -10.94
C LYS A 225 -20.00 18.11 -10.23
N GLU A 226 -21.06 18.09 -9.42
CA GLU A 226 -21.60 16.86 -8.84
C GLU A 226 -21.73 15.76 -9.92
N GLY A 227 -20.92 14.70 -9.81
CA GLY A 227 -20.96 13.55 -10.73
C GLY A 227 -19.64 13.22 -11.44
N ASP A 228 -18.68 14.15 -11.48
CA ASP A 228 -17.35 13.86 -12.04
C ASP A 228 -16.36 13.55 -10.91
N GLY A 229 -15.63 12.42 -11.02
CA GLY A 229 -14.69 11.96 -10.01
C GLY A 229 -15.33 10.98 -9.01
N ALA A 230 -15.61 9.77 -9.48
CA ALA A 230 -16.16 8.71 -8.64
C ALA A 230 -15.02 7.80 -8.17
N VAL A 231 -15.06 7.38 -6.89
CA VAL A 231 -14.09 6.47 -6.30
C VAL A 231 -14.79 5.25 -5.71
N SER A 232 -14.21 4.07 -5.91
CA SER A 232 -14.66 2.87 -5.21
C SER A 232 -14.04 2.77 -3.82
N VAL A 233 -14.73 2.14 -2.86
CA VAL A 233 -14.15 1.87 -1.53
C VAL A 233 -12.89 1.01 -1.64
N ARG A 234 -12.81 0.13 -2.65
CA ARG A 234 -11.60 -0.64 -2.95
C ARG A 234 -10.44 0.27 -3.31
N SER A 235 -10.62 1.17 -4.28
CA SER A 235 -9.58 2.12 -4.68
C SER A 235 -9.16 3.01 -3.52
N TYR A 236 -10.13 3.58 -2.81
CA TYR A 236 -9.86 4.48 -1.69
C TYR A 236 -9.12 3.77 -0.54
N SER A 237 -9.42 2.50 -0.26
CA SER A 237 -8.73 1.72 0.78
C SER A 237 -7.22 1.57 0.55
N SER A 238 -6.77 1.73 -0.70
CA SER A 238 -5.34 1.68 -1.03
C SER A 238 -4.55 2.81 -0.38
N LEU A 239 -5.17 3.97 -0.14
CA LEU A 239 -4.54 5.09 0.56
C LEU A 239 -4.08 4.68 1.95
N PHE A 240 -4.94 3.98 2.70
CA PHE A 240 -4.61 3.52 4.04
C PHE A 240 -3.51 2.47 4.02
N ARG A 241 -3.44 1.62 2.99
CA ARG A 241 -2.30 0.69 2.81
C ARG A 241 -1.00 1.45 2.58
N ILE A 242 -1.04 2.46 1.72
CA ILE A 242 0.12 3.29 1.37
C ILE A 242 0.64 4.02 2.61
N LEU A 243 -0.27 4.62 3.37
CA LEU A 243 0.04 5.32 4.62
C LEU A 243 0.58 4.36 5.70
N TYR A 244 -0.03 3.20 5.86
CA TYR A 244 0.36 2.21 6.86
C TYR A 244 1.71 1.53 6.55
N ASN A 245 2.00 1.30 5.27
CA ASN A 245 3.26 0.68 4.85
C ASN A 245 4.39 1.70 4.66
N ALA A 246 4.14 3.00 4.85
CA ALA A 246 5.08 4.08 4.56
C ALA A 246 5.73 3.97 3.17
N SER A 247 4.96 3.48 2.19
CA SER A 247 5.51 3.13 0.87
C SER A 247 5.52 4.32 -0.11
N TYR A 248 5.11 5.51 0.34
CA TYR A 248 4.96 6.69 -0.51
C TYR A 248 5.56 7.95 0.10
N LEU A 249 5.27 8.17 1.39
CA LEU A 249 5.91 9.19 2.20
C LEU A 249 7.17 8.61 2.85
N ASN A 250 8.22 9.41 2.98
CA ASN A 250 9.40 9.08 3.74
C ASN A 250 9.05 8.90 5.22
N LYS A 251 9.95 8.25 5.97
CA LYS A 251 9.71 7.87 7.37
C LYS A 251 9.35 9.07 8.25
N ARG A 252 10.01 10.21 8.04
CA ARG A 252 9.76 11.46 8.79
C ARG A 252 8.32 11.93 8.58
N MET A 253 7.85 11.96 7.33
CA MET A 253 6.52 12.43 6.99
C MET A 253 5.41 11.45 7.42
N CYS A 254 5.66 10.14 7.35
CA CYS A 254 4.73 9.11 7.82
C CYS A 254 4.37 9.17 9.31
N GLN A 255 5.21 9.82 10.13
CA GLN A 255 5.04 9.87 11.60
C GLN A 255 4.68 11.24 12.14
N THR A 256 4.49 12.19 11.24
CA THR A 256 3.97 13.51 11.60
C THR A 256 2.64 13.35 12.34
N LYS A 257 2.35 14.32 13.22
CA LYS A 257 1.12 14.38 14.02
C LYS A 257 -0.15 14.24 13.17
N HIS A 258 -0.09 14.62 11.89
CA HIS A 258 -1.18 14.54 10.92
C HIS A 258 -1.67 13.11 10.66
N LEU A 259 -0.76 12.15 10.60
CA LEU A 259 -1.11 10.75 10.29
C LEU A 259 -1.42 9.90 11.53
N LYS A 260 -1.08 10.39 12.73
CA LYS A 260 -1.41 9.72 14.00
C LYS A 260 -2.92 9.53 14.20
N PHE A 261 -3.76 10.36 13.57
CA PHE A 261 -5.21 10.21 13.60
C PHE A 261 -5.71 8.98 12.81
N PHE A 262 -4.97 8.55 11.80
CA PHE A 262 -5.35 7.42 10.93
C PHE A 262 -4.71 6.08 11.34
N GLN A 263 -3.82 6.09 12.34
CA GLN A 263 -3.00 4.93 12.74
C GLN A 263 -3.34 4.38 14.14
N ARG A 264 -4.41 4.87 14.77
CA ARG A 264 -4.96 4.34 16.04
C ARG A 264 -6.08 3.34 15.76
#